data_AF-W3A0I5-F1
#
_entry.id   AF-W3A0I5-F1
#
_cell.length_a   1.000
_cell.length_b   1.000
_cell.length_c   1.000
_cell.angle_alpha   90.00
_cell.angle_beta   90.00
_cell.angle_gamma   90.00
#
_symmetry.space_group_name_H-M   'P 1'
#
loop_
_entity.id
_entity.type
_entity.pdbx_description
1 polymer ?
#
loop_
_entity_poly.entity_id
_entity_poly.type
_entity_poly.pdbx_seq_one_letter_code
_entity_poly.pdbx_strand_id
1 'polypeptide(L)'
;MSAFFPVISSLNPAAPSVAAPKARPASVLATSAAKWDARLSHDPIHDNAYYGKCMIGGILSCGLTHTGITPLDVVKCNMQVNPAKYNGLLPGLKTIASEEGAGALFKGWAPTAIGYSAQGMCKFGFYEFFKDFYSSMAGEENAYKYRGAIYLAGSASAEFFADMALCPMEMVKVKVQTSPAGTFPVELGPAVAAMKANSAETRFPFGSLVPLWSRQIPYTMAKFFFFEKVVEAFYTYVFTEPKSSYPKSTQLGITFAS
;
A
#
# COMPACT_ATOMS: atom_id res chain seq x y z
N MET A 1 -3.04 12.52 7.83
CA MET A 1 -2.59 12.06 6.50
C MET A 1 -1.38 12.81 5.95
N SER A 2 -0.78 13.78 6.67
CA SER A 2 0.42 14.55 6.24
C SER A 2 1.74 14.01 6.80
N ALA A 3 1.72 12.84 7.43
CA ALA A 3 2.85 12.20 8.08
C ALA A 3 3.29 10.99 7.26
N PHE A 4 3.46 11.13 5.95
CA PHE A 4 3.72 9.99 5.09
C PHE A 4 5.13 9.93 4.52
N PHE A 5 5.85 11.06 4.35
CA PHE A 5 7.17 11.00 3.69
C PHE A 5 8.11 12.15 4.07
N PRO A 6 8.91 12.01 5.14
CA PRO A 6 10.00 12.93 5.44
C PRO A 6 11.39 12.36 5.16
N VAL A 7 11.50 11.07 4.78
CA VAL A 7 12.77 10.31 4.83
C VAL A 7 13.93 10.95 4.05
N ILE A 8 13.72 11.66 2.93
CA ILE A 8 14.86 12.07 2.07
C ILE A 8 14.86 13.55 1.60
N SER A 9 13.87 14.37 1.98
CA SER A 9 13.94 15.81 1.65
C SER A 9 14.97 16.59 2.49
N SER A 10 15.40 16.06 3.64
CA SER A 10 16.40 16.69 4.52
C SER A 10 17.85 16.43 4.08
N LEU A 11 18.07 15.57 3.06
CA LEU A 11 19.39 15.18 2.57
C LEU A 11 19.80 15.94 1.29
N ASN A 12 19.22 17.13 1.06
CA ASN A 12 19.60 17.98 -0.06
C ASN A 12 20.95 18.69 0.22
N PRO A 13 22.02 18.47 -0.58
CA PRO A 13 23.29 19.17 -0.40
C PRO A 13 23.24 20.68 -0.70
N ALA A 14 22.12 21.21 -1.21
CA ALA A 14 21.97 22.63 -1.54
C ALA A 14 21.30 23.50 -0.45
N ALA A 15 20.99 22.95 0.73
CA ALA A 15 20.47 23.78 1.83
C ALA A 15 21.62 24.55 2.51
N PRO A 16 21.58 25.89 2.60
CA PRO A 16 22.57 26.64 3.37
C PRO A 16 22.52 26.18 4.83
N SER A 17 23.66 25.71 5.34
CA SER A 17 24.00 25.42 6.74
C SER A 17 22.83 25.66 7.72
N VAL A 18 21.95 24.69 7.87
CA VAL A 18 20.89 24.75 8.88
C VAL A 18 21.55 24.61 10.26
N ALA A 19 21.20 25.55 11.14
CA ALA A 19 21.78 25.75 12.46
C ALA A 19 22.02 24.46 13.26
N ALA A 20 23.10 24.47 14.05
CA ALA A 20 23.54 23.39 14.91
C ALA A 20 22.38 22.74 15.71
N PRO A 21 22.38 21.40 15.85
CA PRO A 21 21.36 20.70 16.61
C PRO A 21 21.34 21.21 18.07
N LYS A 22 20.15 21.56 18.57
CA LYS A 22 19.96 21.96 19.97
C LYS A 22 20.52 20.88 20.91
N ALA A 23 21.29 21.32 21.90
CA ALA A 23 22.06 20.50 22.81
C ALA A 23 21.22 19.41 23.49
N ARG A 24 21.77 18.19 23.48
CA ARG A 24 21.26 17.00 24.15
C ARG A 24 21.35 17.19 25.68
N PRO A 25 20.34 16.82 26.50
CA PRO A 25 20.54 16.80 27.94
C PRO A 25 21.58 15.72 28.25
N ALA A 26 22.67 16.12 28.90
CA ALA A 26 23.80 15.27 29.20
C ALA A 26 23.41 14.20 30.23
N SER A 27 23.55 12.94 29.84
CA SER A 27 23.58 11.80 30.73
C SER A 27 24.83 10.97 30.39
N VAL A 28 25.56 10.65 31.44
CA VAL A 28 26.94 10.17 31.47
C VAL A 28 27.00 8.73 30.96
N LEU A 29 27.79 8.50 29.90
CA LEU A 29 28.66 7.33 29.64
C LEU A 29 29.10 7.36 28.17
N ALA A 30 30.41 7.49 27.94
CA ALA A 30 31.00 7.36 26.62
C ALA A 30 30.93 5.89 26.18
N THR A 31 30.22 5.63 25.09
CA THR A 31 30.25 4.35 24.35
C THR A 31 30.11 4.67 22.86
N SER A 32 30.86 3.94 22.02
CA SER A 32 31.00 3.99 20.55
C SER A 32 30.08 4.95 19.79
N ALA A 33 30.63 5.74 18.84
CA ALA A 33 29.89 6.55 17.88
C ALA A 33 28.49 5.98 17.61
N ALA A 34 27.46 6.67 18.11
CA ALA A 34 26.09 6.15 18.14
C ALA A 34 25.70 5.69 16.72
N LYS A 35 25.32 4.42 16.56
CA LYS A 35 24.90 3.87 15.28
C LYS A 35 23.75 4.73 14.74
N TRP A 36 23.88 5.22 13.52
CA TRP A 36 22.87 6.07 12.89
C TRP A 36 21.52 5.35 12.82
N ASP A 37 20.47 6.03 13.27
CA ASP A 37 19.10 5.54 13.28
C ASP A 37 18.24 6.40 12.36
N ALA A 38 17.82 5.84 11.24
CA ALA A 38 17.00 6.50 10.25
C ALA A 38 15.69 7.04 10.83
N ARG A 39 15.12 6.41 11.86
CA ARG A 39 13.85 6.85 12.48
C ARG A 39 13.94 8.23 13.13
N LEU A 40 15.15 8.63 13.52
CA LEU A 40 15.43 9.91 14.18
C LEU A 40 15.99 10.95 13.19
N SER A 41 16.19 10.57 11.93
CA SER A 41 16.87 11.40 10.92
C SER A 41 15.96 12.45 10.26
N HIS A 42 14.67 12.45 10.57
CA HIS A 42 13.67 13.28 9.89
C HIS A 42 12.52 13.68 10.83
N ASP A 43 11.81 14.75 10.46
CA ASP A 43 10.63 15.26 11.18
C ASP A 43 9.35 14.99 10.35
N PRO A 44 8.31 14.33 10.92
CA PRO A 44 8.22 13.79 12.29
C PRO A 44 9.06 12.54 12.51
N ILE A 45 9.51 12.34 13.76
CA ILE A 45 10.18 11.11 14.20
C ILE A 45 9.26 9.91 13.91
N HIS A 46 9.84 8.85 13.34
CA HIS A 46 9.13 7.61 13.09
C HIS A 46 9.10 6.73 14.35
N ASP A 47 8.09 6.95 15.17
CA ASP A 47 7.76 6.12 16.33
C ASP A 47 6.61 5.13 16.02
N ASN A 48 6.22 4.33 17.01
CA ASN A 48 5.08 3.40 16.86
C ASN A 48 3.77 4.13 16.53
N ALA A 49 3.61 5.37 17.00
CA ALA A 49 2.43 6.18 16.69
C ALA A 49 2.43 6.63 15.22
N TYR A 50 3.60 6.95 14.66
CA TYR A 50 3.78 7.24 13.24
C TYR A 50 3.39 6.02 12.39
N TYR A 51 3.98 4.85 12.64
CA TYR A 51 3.64 3.64 11.88
C TYR A 51 2.15 3.29 12.04
N GLY A 52 1.57 3.46 13.24
CA GLY A 52 0.14 3.30 13.47
C GLY A 52 -0.72 4.23 12.63
N LYS A 53 -0.32 5.50 12.45
CA LYS A 53 -1.00 6.43 11.54
C LYS A 53 -0.91 5.97 10.08
N CYS A 54 0.24 5.44 9.65
CA CYS A 54 0.41 4.89 8.31
C CYS A 54 -0.49 3.66 8.09
N MET A 55 -0.58 2.77 9.07
CA MET A 55 -1.47 1.61 9.07
C MET A 55 -2.95 2.01 8.95
N ILE A 56 -3.42 2.93 9.80
CA ILE A 56 -4.81 3.42 9.75
C ILE A 56 -5.08 4.15 8.43
N GLY A 57 -4.13 4.96 7.97
CA GLY A 57 -4.21 5.61 6.66
C GLY A 57 -4.32 4.59 5.53
N GLY A 58 -3.59 3.47 5.61
CA GLY A 58 -3.66 2.35 4.67
C GLY A 58 -4.99 1.60 4.70
N ILE A 59 -5.56 1.35 5.88
CA ILE A 59 -6.90 0.77 6.03
C ILE A 59 -7.93 1.64 5.32
N LEU A 60 -7.95 2.94 5.65
CA LEU A 60 -8.94 3.86 5.12
C LEU A 60 -8.76 4.07 3.62
N SER A 61 -7.53 4.24 3.13
CA SER A 61 -7.27 4.45 1.71
C SER A 61 -7.65 3.21 0.91
N CYS A 62 -7.00 2.07 1.16
CA CYS A 62 -7.24 0.86 0.37
C CYS A 62 -8.65 0.30 0.57
N GLY A 63 -9.13 0.24 1.81
CA GLY A 63 -10.46 -0.29 2.13
C GLY A 63 -11.57 0.50 1.42
N LEU A 64 -11.57 1.83 1.55
CA LEU A 64 -12.61 2.66 0.94
C LEU A 64 -12.50 2.70 -0.58
N THR A 65 -11.29 2.86 -1.14
CA THR A 65 -11.14 2.94 -2.60
C THR A 65 -11.54 1.64 -3.26
N HIS A 66 -11.07 0.49 -2.77
CA HIS A 66 -11.42 -0.81 -3.35
C HIS A 66 -12.90 -1.15 -3.17
N THR A 67 -13.49 -0.81 -2.03
CA THR A 67 -14.94 -1.00 -1.84
C THR A 67 -15.73 -0.14 -2.84
N GLY A 68 -15.36 1.13 -3.00
CA GLY A 68 -16.02 2.05 -3.93
C GLY A 68 -15.93 1.63 -5.40
N ILE A 69 -14.80 1.03 -5.81
CA ILE A 69 -14.60 0.54 -7.18
C ILE A 69 -15.09 -0.89 -7.43
N THR A 70 -15.73 -1.54 -6.44
CA THR A 70 -16.24 -2.93 -6.56
C THR A 70 -17.06 -3.16 -7.84
N PRO A 71 -17.95 -2.25 -8.29
CA PRO A 71 -18.69 -2.42 -9.56
C PRO A 71 -17.78 -2.64 -10.77
N LEU A 72 -16.66 -1.92 -10.83
CA LEU A 72 -15.71 -2.04 -11.92
C LEU A 72 -14.93 -3.36 -11.80
N ASP A 73 -14.57 -3.76 -10.58
CA ASP A 73 -13.88 -5.03 -10.31
C ASP A 73 -14.75 -6.24 -10.64
N VAL A 74 -16.04 -6.21 -10.35
CA VAL A 74 -16.98 -7.28 -10.71
C VAL A 74 -17.01 -7.46 -12.22
N VAL A 75 -17.14 -6.38 -12.98
CA VAL A 75 -17.16 -6.44 -14.45
C VAL A 75 -15.83 -6.96 -14.97
N LYS A 76 -14.71 -6.42 -14.49
CA LYS A 76 -13.37 -6.88 -14.86
C LYS A 76 -13.21 -8.39 -14.66
N CYS A 77 -13.58 -8.91 -13.49
CA CYS A 77 -13.43 -10.34 -13.19
C CYS A 77 -14.32 -11.19 -14.11
N ASN A 78 -15.53 -10.74 -14.42
CA ASN A 78 -16.42 -11.41 -15.37
C ASN A 78 -15.87 -11.38 -16.80
N MET A 79 -15.26 -10.28 -17.24
CA MET A 79 -14.55 -10.19 -18.53
C MET A 79 -13.36 -11.16 -18.61
N GLN A 80 -12.63 -11.35 -17.52
CA GLN A 80 -11.49 -12.26 -17.48
C GLN A 80 -11.91 -13.74 -17.53
N VAL A 81 -13.07 -14.09 -16.98
CA VAL A 81 -13.57 -15.47 -16.95
C VAL A 81 -14.46 -15.81 -18.14
N ASN A 82 -15.22 -14.85 -18.68
CA ASN A 82 -16.09 -15.05 -19.83
C ASN A 82 -16.00 -13.87 -20.82
N PRO A 83 -14.88 -13.75 -21.56
CA PRO A 83 -14.65 -12.64 -22.47
C PRO A 83 -15.65 -12.60 -23.64
N ALA A 84 -16.21 -13.75 -24.05
CA ALA A 84 -17.20 -13.82 -25.12
C ALA A 84 -18.52 -13.13 -24.74
N LYS A 85 -18.92 -13.22 -23.46
CA LYS A 85 -20.13 -12.60 -22.93
C LYS A 85 -19.92 -11.12 -22.58
N TYR A 86 -18.79 -10.79 -21.97
CA TYR A 86 -18.51 -9.44 -21.46
C TYR A 86 -17.46 -8.72 -22.31
N ASN A 87 -17.92 -8.02 -23.36
CA ASN A 87 -17.06 -7.37 -24.37
C ASN A 87 -16.67 -5.91 -24.05
N GLY A 88 -16.65 -5.54 -22.77
CA GLY A 88 -16.27 -4.19 -22.34
C GLY A 88 -16.91 -3.78 -21.02
N LEU A 89 -16.43 -2.66 -20.48
CA LEU A 89 -16.86 -2.17 -19.16
C LEU A 89 -18.33 -1.75 -19.12
N LEU A 90 -18.74 -0.80 -19.98
CA LEU A 90 -20.13 -0.31 -20.00
C LEU A 90 -21.13 -1.40 -20.42
N PRO A 91 -20.87 -2.20 -21.48
CA PRO A 91 -21.73 -3.34 -21.79
C PRO A 91 -21.81 -4.33 -20.63
N GLY A 92 -20.68 -4.64 -19.98
CA GLY A 92 -20.65 -5.58 -18.85
C GLY A 92 -21.42 -5.10 -17.63
N LEU A 93 -21.31 -3.82 -17.27
CA LEU A 93 -22.13 -3.19 -16.22
C LEU A 93 -23.62 -3.36 -16.52
N LYS A 94 -24.03 -3.07 -17.76
CA LYS A 94 -25.42 -3.20 -18.19
C LYS A 94 -25.89 -4.66 -18.13
N THR A 95 -25.10 -5.59 -18.67
CA THR A 95 -25.42 -7.02 -18.69
C THR A 95 -25.61 -7.58 -17.28
N ILE A 96 -24.69 -7.28 -16.35
CA ILE A 96 -24.81 -7.74 -14.96
C ILE A 96 -26.05 -7.14 -14.31
N ALA A 97 -26.27 -5.82 -14.46
CA ALA A 97 -27.42 -5.17 -13.87
C ALA A 97 -28.76 -5.71 -14.41
N SER A 98 -28.83 -6.07 -15.70
CA SER A 98 -30.04 -6.61 -16.32
C SER A 98 -30.30 -8.09 -16.00
N GLU A 99 -29.24 -8.90 -15.88
CA GLU A 99 -29.38 -10.35 -15.70
C GLU A 99 -29.36 -10.78 -14.23
N GLU A 100 -28.54 -10.15 -13.39
CA GLU A 100 -28.34 -10.50 -11.98
C GLU A 100 -28.92 -9.46 -11.02
N GLY A 101 -29.34 -8.30 -11.55
CA GLY A 101 -29.84 -7.17 -10.78
C GLY A 101 -28.76 -6.15 -10.42
N ALA A 102 -29.16 -4.91 -10.16
CA ALA A 102 -28.23 -3.81 -9.86
C ALA A 102 -27.36 -4.06 -8.61
N GLY A 103 -27.87 -4.79 -7.62
CA GLY A 103 -27.11 -5.16 -6.42
C GLY A 103 -25.94 -6.11 -6.71
N ALA A 104 -26.00 -6.89 -7.79
CA ALA A 104 -24.93 -7.81 -8.17
C ALA A 104 -23.63 -7.07 -8.58
N LEU A 105 -23.72 -5.79 -8.94
CA LEU A 105 -22.55 -4.95 -9.17
C LEU A 105 -21.68 -4.77 -7.92
N PHE A 106 -22.24 -4.95 -6.73
CA PHE A 106 -21.49 -4.88 -5.47
C PHE A 106 -21.25 -6.27 -4.85
N LYS A 107 -21.43 -7.36 -5.60
CA LYS A 107 -21.14 -8.70 -5.06
C LYS A 107 -19.66 -8.83 -4.66
N GLY A 108 -19.43 -9.38 -3.48
CA GLY A 108 -18.09 -9.48 -2.91
C GLY A 108 -17.54 -8.17 -2.32
N TRP A 109 -18.35 -7.12 -2.12
CA TRP A 109 -17.89 -5.88 -1.47
C TRP A 109 -17.31 -6.13 -0.08
N ALA A 110 -17.88 -7.04 0.72
CA ALA A 110 -17.42 -7.33 2.08
C ALA A 110 -16.02 -7.95 2.13
N PRO A 111 -15.72 -9.06 1.40
CA PRO A 111 -14.35 -9.58 1.34
C PRO A 111 -13.39 -8.56 0.71
N THR A 112 -13.82 -7.76 -0.27
CA THR A 112 -13.01 -6.64 -0.80
C THR A 112 -12.65 -5.65 0.30
N ALA A 113 -13.63 -5.14 1.04
CA ALA A 113 -13.41 -4.16 2.09
C ALA A 113 -12.45 -4.67 3.17
N ILE A 114 -12.66 -5.90 3.66
CA ILE A 114 -11.84 -6.51 4.71
C ILE A 114 -10.43 -6.83 4.20
N GLY A 115 -10.34 -7.50 3.05
CA GLY A 115 -9.07 -7.92 2.47
C GLY A 115 -8.15 -6.75 2.14
N TYR A 116 -8.67 -5.73 1.43
CA TYR A 116 -7.88 -4.56 1.05
C TYR A 116 -7.61 -3.61 2.22
N SER A 117 -8.46 -3.59 3.25
CA SER A 117 -8.14 -2.89 4.50
C SER A 117 -6.93 -3.50 5.20
N ALA A 118 -6.90 -4.84 5.31
CA ALA A 118 -5.79 -5.56 5.92
C ALA A 118 -4.52 -5.45 5.05
N GLN A 119 -4.66 -5.55 3.72
CA GLN A 119 -3.56 -5.30 2.80
C GLN A 119 -3.00 -3.88 2.98
N GLY A 120 -3.85 -2.86 2.96
CA GLY A 120 -3.44 -1.47 3.10
C GLY A 120 -2.76 -1.19 4.43
N MET A 121 -3.27 -1.75 5.53
CA MET A 121 -2.66 -1.68 6.85
C MET A 121 -1.20 -2.15 6.81
N CYS A 122 -0.96 -3.38 6.35
CA CYS A 122 0.37 -3.97 6.27
C CYS A 122 1.25 -3.23 5.26
N LYS A 123 0.73 -2.94 4.07
CA LYS A 123 1.48 -2.30 2.99
C LYS A 123 2.05 -0.95 3.41
N PHE A 124 1.21 -0.04 3.89
CA PHE A 124 1.66 1.31 4.24
C PHE A 124 2.39 1.38 5.58
N GLY A 125 1.97 0.59 6.56
CA GLY A 125 2.67 0.51 7.85
C GLY A 125 4.06 -0.08 7.72
N PHE A 126 4.17 -1.24 7.07
CA PHE A 126 5.44 -1.94 6.93
C PHE A 126 6.36 -1.28 5.91
N TYR A 127 5.84 -0.56 4.91
CA TYR A 127 6.69 0.17 3.98
C TYR A 127 7.56 1.20 4.69
N GLU A 128 6.97 2.02 5.58
CA GLU A 128 7.73 2.99 6.37
C GLU A 128 8.70 2.29 7.33
N PHE A 129 8.24 1.25 8.03
CA PHE A 129 9.08 0.48 8.94
C PHE A 129 10.30 -0.13 8.22
N PHE A 130 10.09 -0.79 7.08
CA PHE A 130 11.18 -1.43 6.34
C PHE A 130 12.12 -0.41 5.69
N LYS A 131 11.62 0.75 5.24
CA LYS A 131 12.49 1.84 4.78
C LYS A 131 13.44 2.28 5.89
N ASP A 132 12.95 2.50 7.10
CA ASP A 132 13.80 2.90 8.23
C ASP A 132 14.75 1.78 8.63
N PHE A 133 14.27 0.55 8.67
CA PHE A 133 15.08 -0.62 9.01
C PHE A 133 16.25 -0.80 8.02
N TYR A 134 15.99 -0.77 6.71
CA TYR A 134 17.04 -0.91 5.69
C TYR A 134 17.94 0.32 5.62
N SER A 135 17.42 1.52 5.87
CA SER A 135 18.24 2.74 5.96
C SER A 135 19.20 2.66 7.16
N SER A 136 18.71 2.39 8.37
CA SER A 136 19.54 2.21 9.57
C SER A 136 20.58 1.09 9.44
N MET A 137 20.28 0.07 8.63
CA MET A 137 21.24 -0.99 8.31
C MET A 137 22.33 -0.52 7.33
N ALA A 138 21.96 0.28 6.33
CA ALA A 138 22.89 0.82 5.35
C ALA A 138 23.84 1.88 5.95
N GLY A 139 23.36 2.65 6.93
CA GLY A 139 24.06 3.83 7.48
C GLY A 139 23.77 5.10 6.67
N GLU A 140 24.08 6.27 7.23
CA GLU A 140 23.62 7.58 6.73
C GLU A 140 23.99 7.83 5.25
N GLU A 141 25.28 7.69 4.91
CA GLU A 141 25.77 7.91 3.56
C GLU A 141 25.17 6.95 2.54
N ASN A 142 25.14 5.66 2.87
CA ASN A 142 24.63 4.61 1.99
C ASN A 142 23.11 4.66 1.86
N ALA A 143 22.39 5.08 2.90
CA ALA A 143 20.94 5.26 2.83
C ALA A 143 20.58 6.32 1.80
N TYR A 144 21.35 7.41 1.72
CA TYR A 144 21.16 8.40 0.67
C TYR A 144 21.53 7.88 -0.73
N LYS A 145 22.71 7.24 -0.83
CA LYS A 145 23.26 6.74 -2.09
C LYS A 145 22.40 5.64 -2.73
N TYR A 146 21.91 4.70 -1.90
CA TYR A 146 21.15 3.53 -2.34
C TYR A 146 19.65 3.62 -2.03
N ARG A 147 19.12 4.84 -1.84
CA ARG A 147 17.70 5.07 -1.54
C ARG A 147 16.71 4.38 -2.46
N GLY A 148 17.01 4.32 -3.76
CA GLY A 148 16.17 3.62 -4.73
C GLY A 148 16.07 2.13 -4.43
N ALA A 149 17.18 1.48 -4.07
CA ALA A 149 17.19 0.08 -3.67
C ALA A 149 16.46 -0.12 -2.33
N ILE A 150 16.56 0.84 -1.40
CA ILE A 150 15.81 0.82 -0.13
C ILE A 150 14.31 0.90 -0.37
N TYR A 151 13.84 1.77 -1.27
CA TYR A 151 12.42 1.85 -1.63
C TYR A 151 11.92 0.53 -2.23
N LEU A 152 12.71 -0.08 -3.13
CA LEU A 152 12.39 -1.37 -3.74
C LEU A 152 12.35 -2.50 -2.70
N ALA A 153 13.36 -2.59 -1.83
CA ALA A 153 13.42 -3.62 -0.79
C ALA A 153 12.32 -3.43 0.27
N GLY A 154 12.08 -2.19 0.68
CA GLY A 154 11.04 -1.83 1.65
C GLY A 154 9.64 -2.15 1.13
N SER A 155 9.34 -1.76 -0.11
CA SER A 155 8.04 -2.02 -0.74
C SER A 155 7.82 -3.51 -1.01
N ALA A 156 8.85 -4.25 -1.45
CA ALA A 156 8.74 -5.69 -1.64
C ALA A 156 8.48 -6.44 -0.32
N SER A 157 9.19 -6.06 0.75
CA SER A 157 9.02 -6.64 2.07
C SER A 157 7.63 -6.34 2.64
N ALA A 158 7.15 -5.10 2.48
CA ALA A 158 5.81 -4.72 2.92
C ALA A 158 4.71 -5.47 2.16
N GLU A 159 4.81 -5.56 0.83
CA GLU A 159 3.81 -6.23 0.02
C GLU A 159 3.77 -7.74 0.28
N PHE A 160 4.92 -8.37 0.58
CA PHE A 160 4.97 -9.78 0.96
C PHE A 160 3.99 -10.12 2.10
N PHE A 161 4.06 -9.37 3.20
CA PHE A 161 3.15 -9.55 4.35
C PHE A 161 1.74 -9.04 4.07
N ALA A 162 1.60 -7.97 3.29
CA ALA A 162 0.30 -7.43 2.91
C ALA A 162 -0.52 -8.43 2.10
N ASP A 163 0.13 -9.15 1.18
CA ASP A 163 -0.49 -10.19 0.37
C ASP A 163 -0.88 -11.42 1.20
N MET A 164 -0.12 -11.75 2.25
CA MET A 164 -0.55 -12.78 3.21
C MET A 164 -1.84 -12.37 3.93
N ALA A 165 -1.96 -11.10 4.33
CA ALA A 165 -3.18 -10.58 4.95
C ALA A 165 -4.37 -10.52 3.96
N LEU A 166 -4.11 -10.22 2.70
CA LEU A 166 -5.11 -10.11 1.64
C LEU A 166 -5.63 -11.47 1.14
N CYS A 167 -4.73 -12.44 0.96
CA CYS A 167 -4.97 -13.65 0.18
C CYS A 167 -6.27 -14.41 0.54
N PRO A 168 -6.61 -14.64 1.83
CA PRO A 168 -7.83 -15.34 2.18
C PRO A 168 -9.09 -14.64 1.65
N MET A 169 -9.17 -13.32 1.81
CA MET A 169 -10.32 -12.53 1.36
C MET A 169 -10.31 -12.31 -0.15
N GLU A 170 -9.14 -12.21 -0.77
CA GLU A 170 -9.02 -12.13 -2.23
C GLU A 170 -9.55 -13.40 -2.91
N MET A 171 -9.23 -14.57 -2.37
CA MET A 171 -9.77 -15.84 -2.89
C MET A 171 -11.30 -15.89 -2.79
N VAL A 172 -11.86 -15.47 -1.64
CA VAL A 172 -13.33 -15.39 -1.44
C VAL A 172 -13.94 -14.39 -2.42
N LYS A 173 -13.37 -13.17 -2.51
CA LYS A 173 -13.81 -12.12 -3.43
C LYS A 173 -13.88 -12.63 -4.86
N VAL A 174 -12.77 -13.17 -5.39
CA VAL A 174 -12.72 -13.62 -6.78
C VAL A 174 -13.76 -14.71 -7.03
N LYS A 175 -13.96 -15.65 -6.10
CA LYS A 175 -15.01 -16.66 -6.26
C LYS A 175 -16.42 -16.08 -6.24
N VAL A 176 -16.73 -15.17 -5.33
CA VAL A 176 -18.05 -14.49 -5.29
C VAL A 176 -18.30 -13.70 -6.58
N GLN A 177 -17.28 -13.01 -7.11
CA GLN A 177 -17.42 -12.13 -8.27
C GLN A 177 -17.53 -12.87 -9.60
N THR A 178 -16.88 -14.04 -9.73
CA THR A 178 -16.80 -14.80 -10.98
C THR A 178 -17.78 -15.96 -11.07
N SER A 179 -18.42 -16.35 -9.97
CA SER A 179 -19.41 -17.42 -9.99
C SER A 179 -20.72 -16.94 -10.65
N PRO A 180 -21.34 -17.76 -11.52
CA PRO A 180 -22.66 -17.48 -12.06
C PRO A 180 -23.69 -17.28 -10.95
N ALA A 181 -24.70 -16.44 -11.21
CA ALA A 181 -25.76 -16.17 -10.24
C ALA A 181 -26.42 -17.48 -9.74
N GLY A 182 -26.59 -17.58 -8.42
CA GLY A 182 -27.20 -18.75 -7.77
C GLY A 182 -26.27 -19.95 -7.55
N THR A 183 -25.04 -19.95 -8.10
CA THR A 183 -24.12 -21.11 -7.98
C THR A 183 -23.17 -21.05 -6.78
N PHE A 184 -22.96 -19.86 -6.22
CA PHE A 184 -22.07 -19.66 -5.08
C PHE A 184 -22.66 -18.62 -4.10
N PRO A 185 -22.47 -18.77 -2.77
CA PRO A 185 -22.99 -17.81 -1.82
C PRO A 185 -22.34 -16.43 -1.96
N VAL A 186 -23.14 -15.36 -1.88
CA VAL A 186 -22.64 -13.96 -1.98
C VAL A 186 -22.26 -13.39 -0.62
N GLU A 187 -22.97 -13.78 0.42
CA GLU A 187 -22.72 -13.35 1.80
C GLU A 187 -21.39 -13.89 2.32
N LEU A 188 -20.65 -13.05 3.06
CA LEU A 188 -19.28 -13.35 3.49
C LEU A 188 -19.16 -14.66 4.27
N GLY A 189 -20.01 -14.88 5.27
CA GLY A 189 -19.96 -16.08 6.12
C GLY A 189 -20.16 -17.37 5.31
N PRO A 190 -21.27 -17.52 4.59
CA PRO A 190 -21.50 -18.66 3.69
C PRO A 190 -20.42 -18.83 2.62
N ALA A 191 -19.92 -17.75 2.03
CA ALA A 191 -18.86 -17.80 1.02
C ALA A 191 -17.54 -18.34 1.61
N VAL A 192 -17.15 -17.88 2.80
CA VAL A 192 -15.98 -18.41 3.53
C VAL A 192 -16.17 -19.88 3.89
N ALA A 193 -17.37 -20.28 4.34
CA ALA A 193 -17.67 -21.67 4.66
C ALA A 193 -17.55 -22.56 3.42
N ALA A 194 -18.08 -22.13 2.27
CA ALA A 194 -17.98 -22.83 1.00
C ALA A 194 -16.52 -22.95 0.52
N MET A 195 -15.72 -21.88 0.65
CA MET A 195 -14.28 -21.93 0.35
C MET A 195 -13.52 -22.92 1.25
N LYS A 196 -13.84 -22.96 2.55
CA LYS A 196 -13.26 -23.92 3.50
C LYS A 196 -13.64 -25.37 3.16
N ALA A 197 -14.90 -25.61 2.80
CA ALA A 197 -15.38 -26.93 2.38
C ALA A 197 -14.63 -27.44 1.14
N ASN A 198 -14.31 -26.54 0.20
CA ASN A 198 -13.55 -26.84 -1.02
C ASN A 198 -12.05 -26.54 -0.88
N SER A 199 -11.50 -26.57 0.33
CA SER A 199 -10.09 -26.22 0.58
C SER A 199 -9.10 -27.19 -0.07
N ALA A 200 -9.46 -28.46 -0.25
CA ALA A 200 -8.62 -29.45 -0.92
C ALA A 200 -8.36 -29.09 -2.40
N GLU A 201 -9.36 -28.56 -3.10
CA GLU A 201 -9.24 -28.16 -4.50
C GLU A 201 -8.67 -26.74 -4.64
N THR A 202 -9.22 -25.80 -3.87
CA THR A 202 -8.85 -24.38 -3.98
C THR A 202 -7.55 -24.03 -3.27
N ARG A 203 -7.03 -24.92 -2.41
CA ARG A 203 -5.91 -24.67 -1.49
C ARG A 203 -6.15 -23.46 -0.57
N PHE A 204 -7.41 -23.20 -0.23
CA PHE A 204 -7.79 -22.13 0.67
C PHE A 204 -7.12 -22.30 2.05
N PRO A 205 -6.58 -21.24 2.69
CA PRO A 205 -6.72 -19.82 2.33
C PRO A 205 -5.56 -19.18 1.57
N PHE A 206 -4.51 -19.92 1.24
CA PHE A 206 -3.28 -19.38 0.61
C PHE A 206 -2.99 -19.92 -0.79
N GLY A 207 -3.98 -20.57 -1.42
CA GLY A 207 -3.84 -21.22 -2.72
C GLY A 207 -3.44 -20.28 -3.86
N SER A 208 -3.79 -19.00 -3.75
CA SER A 208 -3.45 -17.97 -4.73
C SER A 208 -2.25 -17.10 -4.34
N LEU A 209 -1.54 -17.41 -3.24
CA LEU A 209 -0.50 -16.53 -2.68
C LEU A 209 0.69 -16.35 -3.62
N VAL A 210 1.15 -17.42 -4.29
CA VAL A 210 2.27 -17.33 -5.24
C VAL A 210 1.91 -16.49 -6.48
N PRO A 211 0.75 -16.72 -7.16
CA PRO A 211 0.27 -15.80 -8.19
C PRO A 211 0.10 -14.35 -7.69
N LEU A 212 -0.34 -14.17 -6.45
CA LEU A 212 -0.53 -12.86 -5.84
C LEU A 212 0.81 -12.13 -5.74
N TRP A 213 1.82 -12.73 -5.10
CA TRP A 213 3.16 -12.16 -4.99
C TRP A 213 3.81 -11.87 -6.35
N SER A 214 3.70 -12.81 -7.29
CA SER A 214 4.27 -12.67 -8.64
C SER A 214 3.76 -11.43 -9.37
N ARG A 215 2.54 -10.98 -9.06
CA ARG A 215 1.92 -9.81 -9.65
C ARG A 215 2.08 -8.56 -8.79
N GLN A 216 1.84 -8.68 -7.50
CA GLN A 216 1.68 -7.56 -6.57
C GLN A 216 3.01 -6.99 -6.10
N ILE A 217 4.00 -7.84 -5.84
CA ILE A 217 5.33 -7.38 -5.40
C ILE A 217 5.98 -6.51 -6.49
N PRO A 218 6.11 -6.96 -7.75
CA PRO A 218 6.70 -6.11 -8.80
C PRO A 218 5.91 -4.84 -9.05
N TYR A 219 4.57 -4.93 -9.07
CA TYR A 219 3.70 -3.77 -9.23
C TYR A 219 3.89 -2.74 -8.10
N THR A 220 4.01 -3.21 -6.87
CA THR A 220 4.17 -2.35 -5.69
C THR A 220 5.57 -1.73 -5.62
N MET A 221 6.60 -2.49 -6.00
CA MET A 221 7.96 -1.98 -6.17
C MET A 221 8.00 -0.82 -7.18
N ALA A 222 7.42 -1.03 -8.36
CA ALA A 222 7.35 0.01 -9.38
C ALA A 222 6.56 1.23 -8.86
N LYS A 223 5.39 1.01 -8.27
CA LYS A 223 4.53 2.07 -7.72
C LYS A 223 5.29 2.96 -6.74
N PHE A 224 5.87 2.38 -5.68
CA PHE A 224 6.56 3.17 -4.67
C PHE A 224 7.86 3.80 -5.20
N PHE A 225 8.62 3.09 -6.02
CA PHE A 225 9.84 3.64 -6.60
C PHE A 225 9.56 4.88 -7.46
N PHE A 226 8.61 4.79 -8.39
CA PHE A 226 8.28 5.93 -9.26
C PHE A 226 7.60 7.05 -8.47
N PHE A 227 6.70 6.72 -7.55
CA PHE A 227 6.08 7.71 -6.68
C PHE A 227 7.12 8.56 -5.92
N GLU A 228 8.06 7.91 -5.23
CA GLU A 228 9.12 8.62 -4.48
C GLU A 228 10.00 9.45 -5.43
N LYS A 229 10.29 8.95 -6.64
CA LYS A 229 11.08 9.69 -7.63
C LYS A 229 10.36 10.90 -8.21
N VAL A 230 9.05 10.80 -8.43
CA VAL A 230 8.24 11.93 -8.90
C VAL A 230 8.12 12.97 -7.80
N VAL A 231 7.90 12.57 -6.54
CA VAL A 231 7.93 13.48 -5.38
C VAL A 231 9.29 14.17 -5.26
N GLU A 232 10.40 13.42 -5.34
CA GLU A 232 11.76 13.98 -5.36
C GLU A 232 11.92 15.00 -6.49
N ALA A 233 11.41 14.71 -7.69
CA ALA A 233 11.48 15.62 -8.84
C ALA A 233 10.66 16.90 -8.62
N PHE A 234 9.46 16.82 -8.05
CA PHE A 234 8.66 18.01 -7.71
C PHE A 234 9.42 18.94 -6.77
N TYR A 235 10.03 18.42 -5.71
CA TYR A 235 10.80 19.23 -4.75
C TYR A 235 12.15 19.70 -5.30
N THR A 236 12.69 19.03 -6.32
CA THR A 236 13.96 19.43 -6.93
C THR A 236 13.78 20.51 -7.99
N TYR A 237 12.71 20.41 -8.80
CA TYR A 237 12.57 21.24 -10.02
C TYR A 237 11.43 22.26 -9.95
N VAL A 238 10.40 22.04 -9.13
CA VAL A 238 9.19 22.88 -9.08
C VAL A 238 9.10 23.64 -7.76
N PHE A 239 9.32 22.95 -6.65
CA PHE A 239 9.19 23.45 -5.29
C PHE A 239 10.55 23.41 -4.59
N THR A 240 11.46 24.27 -5.05
CA THR A 240 12.90 24.24 -4.73
C THR A 240 13.25 24.64 -3.29
N GLU A 241 12.31 25.23 -2.54
CA GLU A 241 12.52 25.55 -1.13
C GLU A 241 12.47 24.28 -0.27
N PRO A 242 13.05 24.29 0.95
CA PRO A 242 12.96 23.16 1.86
C PRO A 242 11.50 22.74 2.08
N LYS A 243 11.18 21.44 2.00
CA LYS A 243 9.80 20.94 2.11
C LYS A 243 9.03 21.49 3.31
N SER A 244 9.71 21.75 4.43
CA SER A 244 9.14 22.32 5.66
C SER A 244 8.63 23.75 5.51
N SER A 245 9.10 24.51 4.52
CA SER A 245 8.65 25.88 4.25
C SER A 245 7.27 25.93 3.59
N TYR A 246 6.86 24.86 2.91
CA TYR A 246 5.57 24.80 2.23
C TYR A 246 4.43 24.43 3.18
N PRO A 247 3.23 25.03 3.02
CA PRO A 247 2.03 24.63 3.75
C PRO A 247 1.73 23.14 3.60
N LYS A 248 1.16 22.52 4.63
CA LYS A 248 0.79 21.10 4.60
C LYS A 248 -0.20 20.75 3.49
N SER A 249 -1.06 21.68 3.08
CA SER A 249 -1.95 21.54 1.92
C SER A 249 -1.17 21.40 0.61
N THR A 250 -0.11 22.19 0.42
CA THR A 250 0.77 22.10 -0.76
C THR A 250 1.54 20.79 -0.78
N GLN A 251 2.10 20.37 0.36
CA GLN A 251 2.80 19.07 0.46
C GLN A 251 1.85 17.91 0.13
N LEU A 252 0.60 18.00 0.59
CA LEU A 252 -0.44 17.03 0.28
C LEU A 252 -0.83 17.07 -1.21
N GLY A 253 -0.96 18.26 -1.80
CA GLY A 253 -1.25 18.43 -3.23
C GLY A 253 -0.18 17.80 -4.12
N ILE A 254 1.11 17.98 -3.79
CA ILE A 254 2.23 17.32 -4.49
C ILE A 254 2.11 15.80 -4.39
N THR A 255 1.76 15.28 -3.22
CA THR A 255 1.55 13.84 -2.99
C THR A 255 0.43 13.30 -3.88
N PHE A 256 -0.67 14.02 -4.07
CA PHE A 256 -1.76 13.60 -4.96
C PHE A 256 -1.44 13.74 -6.46
N ALA A 257 -0.51 14.63 -6.80
CA ALA A 257 -0.07 14.85 -8.18
C ALA A 257 1.04 13.89 -8.63
N SER A 258 1.68 13.18 -7.69
CA SER A 258 2.79 12.24 -7.91
C SER A 258 2.31 10.81 -8.04
#